data_AF-A0A951I8T3-F1
#
_entry.id   AF-A0A951I8T3-F1
#
_cell.length_a   1.000
_cell.length_b   1.000
_cell.length_c   1.000
_cell.angle_alpha   90.00
_cell.angle_beta   90.00
_cell.angle_gamma   90.00
#
_symmetry.space_group_name_H-M   'P 1'
#
loop_
_entity.id
_entity.type
_entity.pdbx_description
1 polymer ?
#
loop_
_entity_poly.entity_id
_entity_poly.type
_entity_poly.pdbx_seq_one_letter_code
_entity_poly.pdbx_strand_id
1 'polypeptide(L)'
;MSETLNTQGPPPLQLDAQGDVLTGSVADVIEWFLNYDPRVAVIRHPHVERVFQWKQEETLKSGEEVYQFRNAEDRLAIGIVQALSANTSESELHGWLSQLLNVLDDAAKTNEEVAEAYQLDTSAEASAVEEAAKLPTATERRIYLTCCWLEALCTAEIRVLGWIYQELYGHAYAP
;
A
#
# COMPACT_ATOMS: atom_id res chain seq x y z
N MET A 1 2.21 2.55 -39.78
CA MET A 1 3.26 3.08 -38.87
C MET A 1 3.00 2.43 -37.53
N SER A 2 3.85 1.47 -37.18
CA SER A 2 3.68 0.64 -36.00
C SER A 2 4.20 1.41 -34.78
N GLU A 3 3.31 1.86 -33.90
CA GLU A 3 3.70 2.28 -32.56
C GLU A 3 4.12 1.03 -31.79
N THR A 4 5.43 0.84 -31.67
CA THR A 4 6.03 0.02 -30.62
C THR A 4 5.60 0.60 -29.28
N LEU A 5 4.57 0.01 -28.66
CA LEU A 5 4.32 0.10 -27.23
C LEU A 5 5.62 -0.34 -26.54
N ASN A 6 6.40 0.63 -26.08
CA ASN A 6 7.62 0.39 -25.36
C ASN A 6 7.23 -0.25 -24.03
N THR A 7 7.36 -1.57 -23.92
CA THR A 7 7.23 -2.35 -22.67
C THR A 7 8.45 -2.06 -21.79
N GLN A 8 8.62 -0.80 -21.39
CA GLN A 8 9.69 -0.35 -20.49
C GLN A 8 9.14 -0.37 -19.05
N GLY A 9 9.90 -0.98 -18.15
CA GLY A 9 9.59 -1.05 -16.72
C GLY A 9 9.50 0.33 -16.06
N PRO A 10 9.44 0.39 -14.71
CA PRO A 10 9.39 1.66 -14.01
C PRO A 10 10.54 2.60 -14.45
N PRO A 11 10.30 3.92 -14.52
CA PRO A 11 11.34 4.88 -14.87
C PRO A 11 12.50 4.81 -13.87
N PRO A 12 13.73 5.11 -14.29
CA PRO A 12 14.90 5.02 -13.41
C PRO A 12 14.80 6.03 -12.27
N LEU A 13 15.25 5.63 -11.08
CA LEU A 13 15.42 6.56 -9.97
C LEU A 13 16.55 7.54 -10.26
N GLN A 14 16.36 8.78 -9.84
CA GLN A 14 17.38 9.81 -9.94
C GLN A 14 17.91 10.11 -8.55
N LEU A 15 19.23 10.25 -8.45
CA LEU A 15 19.92 10.63 -7.23
C LEU A 15 20.43 12.07 -7.36
N ASP A 16 20.47 12.79 -6.25
CA ASP A 16 21.11 14.09 -6.19
C ASP A 16 22.64 13.98 -6.05
N ALA A 17 23.31 15.12 -5.84
CA ALA A 17 24.76 15.17 -5.70
C ALA A 17 25.28 14.53 -4.40
N GLN A 18 24.41 14.30 -3.42
CA GLN A 18 24.69 13.67 -2.13
C GLN A 18 24.43 12.16 -2.18
N GLY A 19 23.79 11.67 -3.25
CA GLY A 19 23.38 10.28 -3.41
C GLY A 19 21.98 10.00 -2.86
N ASP A 20 21.24 11.04 -2.47
CA ASP A 20 19.88 10.92 -1.96
C ASP A 20 18.88 10.82 -3.12
N VAL A 21 17.79 10.06 -2.91
CA VAL A 21 16.78 9.85 -3.95
C VAL A 21 15.96 11.12 -4.17
N LEU A 22 15.88 11.58 -5.42
CA LEU A 22 15.07 12.72 -5.80
C LEU A 22 13.58 12.37 -5.77
N THR A 23 12.81 13.07 -4.93
CA THR A 23 11.36 12.87 -4.75
C THR A 23 10.58 12.90 -6.07
N GLY A 24 10.98 13.72 -7.03
CA GLY A 24 10.36 13.77 -8.36
C GLY A 24 10.43 12.42 -9.10
N SER A 25 11.60 11.77 -9.07
CA SER A 25 11.75 10.45 -9.71
C SER A 25 10.98 9.34 -8.99
N VAL A 26 10.79 9.46 -7.67
CA VAL A 26 9.93 8.55 -6.89
C VAL A 26 8.47 8.70 -7.31
N ALA A 27 7.99 9.92 -7.53
CA ALA A 27 6.63 10.16 -8.01
C ALA A 27 6.38 9.52 -9.39
N ASP A 28 7.34 9.64 -10.31
CA ASP A 28 7.26 9.01 -11.64
C ASP A 28 7.21 7.47 -11.54
N VAL A 29 7.99 6.88 -10.62
CA VAL A 29 7.95 5.44 -10.33
C VAL A 29 6.60 5.02 -9.76
N ILE A 30 6.09 5.74 -8.76
CA ILE A 30 4.78 5.46 -8.16
C ILE A 30 3.67 5.52 -9.23
N GLU A 31 3.67 6.55 -10.08
CA GLU A 31 2.70 6.69 -11.15
C GLU A 31 2.78 5.54 -12.16
N TRP A 32 3.98 5.06 -12.50
CA TRP A 32 4.13 3.87 -13.33
C TRP A 32 3.48 2.65 -12.66
N PHE A 33 3.75 2.38 -11.38
CA PHE A 33 3.17 1.25 -10.68
C PHE A 33 1.64 1.35 -10.59
N LEU A 34 1.09 2.53 -10.35
CA LEU A 34 -0.35 2.76 -10.32
C LEU A 34 -1.04 2.52 -11.68
N ASN A 35 -0.31 2.68 -12.78
CA ASN A 35 -0.84 2.48 -14.13
C ASN A 35 -0.61 1.08 -14.70
N TYR A 36 0.44 0.38 -14.25
CA TYR A 36 0.91 -0.85 -14.90
C TYR A 36 1.03 -2.06 -13.97
N ASP A 37 1.11 -1.89 -12.64
CA ASP A 37 1.08 -3.00 -11.69
C ASP A 37 -0.34 -3.15 -11.09
N PRO A 38 -1.10 -4.20 -11.44
CA PRO A 38 -2.46 -4.36 -10.95
C PRO A 38 -2.56 -4.51 -9.42
N ARG A 39 -1.49 -4.96 -8.77
CA ARG A 39 -1.43 -5.09 -7.30
C ARG A 39 -1.24 -3.75 -6.60
N VAL A 40 -0.67 -2.76 -7.30
CA VAL A 40 -0.57 -1.38 -6.80
C VAL A 40 -1.79 -0.57 -7.23
N ALA A 41 -2.24 -0.74 -8.48
CA ALA A 41 -3.41 -0.05 -9.04
C ALA A 41 -4.70 -0.28 -8.23
N VAL A 42 -4.80 -1.39 -7.49
CA VAL A 42 -5.92 -1.67 -6.58
C VAL A 42 -6.15 -0.56 -5.55
N ILE A 43 -5.12 0.22 -5.19
CA ILE A 43 -5.26 1.35 -4.27
C ILE A 43 -6.20 2.44 -4.81
N ARG A 44 -6.31 2.57 -6.15
CA ARG A 44 -7.23 3.47 -6.84
C ARG A 44 -8.65 2.89 -6.97
N HIS A 45 -8.86 1.64 -6.56
CA HIS A 45 -10.16 0.98 -6.71
C HIS A 45 -11.22 1.61 -5.78
N PRO A 46 -12.46 1.87 -6.25
CA PRO A 46 -13.49 2.50 -5.44
C PRO A 46 -13.80 1.78 -4.11
N HIS A 47 -13.65 0.45 -4.07
CA HIS A 47 -13.86 -0.30 -2.83
C HIS A 47 -12.72 -0.11 -1.82
N VAL A 48 -11.48 -0.01 -2.27
CA VAL A 48 -10.33 0.31 -1.40
C VAL A 48 -10.44 1.75 -0.90
N GLU A 49 -10.79 2.68 -1.78
CA GLU A 49 -11.05 4.07 -1.41
C GLU A 49 -12.12 4.18 -0.31
N ARG A 50 -13.20 3.38 -0.40
CA ARG A 50 -14.25 3.38 0.62
C ARG A 50 -13.76 2.87 1.98
N VAL A 51 -12.91 1.86 2.01
CA VAL A 51 -12.26 1.37 3.25
C VAL A 51 -11.32 2.44 3.80
N PHE A 52 -10.55 3.11 2.94
CA PHE A 52 -9.66 4.20 3.34
C PHE A 52 -10.44 5.36 3.98
N GLN A 53 -11.53 5.82 3.35
CA GLN A 53 -12.36 6.89 3.92
C GLN A 53 -12.99 6.48 5.25
N TRP A 54 -13.48 5.23 5.36
CA TRP A 54 -13.93 4.68 6.64
C TRP A 54 -12.82 4.74 7.70
N LYS A 55 -11.58 4.40 7.34
CA LYS A 55 -10.45 4.42 8.28
C LYS A 55 -10.14 5.85 8.75
N GLN A 56 -10.17 6.84 7.86
CA GLN A 56 -10.01 8.25 8.24
C GLN A 56 -11.11 8.70 9.20
N GLU A 57 -12.37 8.35 8.93
CA GLU A 57 -13.49 8.69 9.81
C GLU A 57 -13.37 8.04 11.20
N GLU A 58 -12.96 6.76 11.27
CA GLU A 58 -12.77 6.08 12.55
C GLU A 58 -11.64 6.69 13.38
N THR A 59 -10.53 7.08 12.75
CA THR A 59 -9.44 7.74 13.46
C THR A 59 -9.82 9.15 13.92
N LEU A 60 -10.62 9.89 13.14
CA LEU A 60 -11.17 11.17 13.61
C LEU A 60 -12.09 11.00 14.83
N LYS A 61 -12.88 9.92 14.87
CA LYS A 61 -13.73 9.60 16.03
C LYS A 61 -12.94 9.21 17.27
N SER A 62 -11.74 8.62 17.14
CA SER A 62 -10.89 8.29 18.28
C SER A 62 -10.17 9.51 18.88
N GLY A 63 -10.24 10.68 18.23
CA GLY A 63 -9.60 11.91 18.69
C GLY A 63 -8.11 11.96 18.42
N GLU A 64 -7.58 11.08 17.57
CA GLU A 64 -6.21 11.10 17.11
C GLU A 64 -6.00 12.22 16.08
N GLU A 65 -4.92 12.98 16.22
CA GLU A 65 -4.50 13.93 15.19
C GLU A 65 -3.96 13.15 14.00
N VAL A 66 -4.74 13.10 12.92
CA VAL A 66 -4.33 12.48 11.65
C VAL A 66 -4.22 13.51 10.55
N TYR A 67 -3.17 13.35 9.73
CA TYR A 67 -3.09 14.01 8.45
C TYR A 67 -4.22 13.50 7.56
N GLN A 68 -5.07 14.42 7.10
CA GLN A 68 -6.18 14.09 6.22
C GLN A 68 -5.68 14.02 4.78
N PHE A 69 -5.68 12.81 4.21
CA PHE A 69 -5.40 12.63 2.79
C PHE A 69 -6.70 12.72 2.00
N ARG A 70 -6.62 13.19 0.75
CA ARG A 70 -7.80 13.30 -0.11
C ARG A 70 -8.30 11.92 -0.53
N ASN A 71 -7.38 10.99 -0.80
CA ASN A 71 -7.65 9.65 -1.29
C ASN A 71 -6.57 8.66 -0.82
N ALA A 72 -6.79 7.37 -1.07
CA ALA A 72 -5.87 6.30 -0.69
C ALA A 72 -4.53 6.38 -1.44
N GLU A 73 -4.54 6.86 -2.67
CA GLU A 73 -3.35 7.07 -3.49
C GLU A 73 -2.39 8.11 -2.90
N ASP A 74 -2.91 9.26 -2.46
CA ASP A 74 -2.12 10.31 -1.80
C ASP A 74 -1.47 9.75 -0.52
N ARG A 75 -2.21 8.92 0.24
CA ARG A 75 -1.68 8.25 1.43
C ARG A 75 -0.56 7.28 1.07
N LEU A 76 -0.70 6.49 0.00
CA LEU A 76 0.34 5.59 -0.49
C LEU A 76 1.59 6.38 -0.90
N ALA A 77 1.43 7.41 -1.73
CA ALA A 77 2.55 8.17 -2.28
C ALA A 77 3.37 8.85 -1.18
N ILE A 78 2.71 9.50 -0.23
CA ILE A 78 3.38 10.12 0.92
C ILE A 78 4.03 9.07 1.82
N GLY A 79 3.39 7.91 2.03
CA GLY A 79 3.96 6.81 2.81
C GLY A 79 5.28 6.29 2.23
N ILE A 80 5.34 6.10 0.92
CA ILE A 80 6.56 5.67 0.21
C ILE A 80 7.67 6.72 0.35
N VAL A 81 7.37 7.99 0.11
CA VAL A 81 8.36 9.08 0.24
C VAL A 81 8.89 9.20 1.68
N GLN A 82 8.00 9.09 2.67
CA GLN A 82 8.38 9.10 4.08
C GLN A 82 9.24 7.90 4.44
N ALA A 83 8.91 6.70 3.95
CA ALA A 83 9.70 5.49 4.18
C ALA A 83 11.13 5.65 3.63
N LEU A 84 11.30 6.17 2.42
CA LEU A 84 12.64 6.41 1.85
C LEU A 84 13.41 7.49 2.60
N SER A 85 12.74 8.56 3.03
CA SER A 85 13.37 9.63 3.79
C SER A 85 13.78 9.19 5.21
N ALA A 86 13.07 8.23 5.81
CA ALA A 86 13.33 7.75 7.17
C ALA A 86 14.33 6.58 7.21
N ASN A 87 14.48 5.85 6.10
CA ASN A 87 15.32 4.67 6.01
C ASN A 87 16.42 4.89 4.96
N THR A 88 17.43 5.66 5.36
CA THR A 88 18.48 6.19 4.47
C THR A 88 19.59 5.19 4.13
N SER A 89 19.58 4.01 4.75
CA SER A 89 20.53 2.93 4.49
C SER A 89 19.84 1.63 4.07
N GLU A 90 20.61 0.73 3.43
CA GLU A 90 20.10 -0.57 3.01
C GLU A 90 19.51 -1.37 4.17
N SER A 91 20.19 -1.42 5.31
CA SER A 91 19.73 -2.15 6.48
C SER A 91 18.42 -1.60 7.05
N GLU A 92 18.24 -0.28 7.01
CA GLU A 92 17.02 0.36 7.52
C GLU A 92 15.85 0.07 6.58
N LEU A 93 16.05 0.24 5.26
CA LEU A 93 14.99 0.00 4.28
C LEU A 93 14.63 -1.49 4.21
N HIS A 94 15.61 -2.40 4.34
CA HIS A 94 15.37 -3.83 4.49
C HIS A 94 14.53 -4.13 5.74
N GLY A 95 14.88 -3.53 6.89
CA GLY A 95 14.14 -3.66 8.13
C GLY A 95 12.69 -3.16 8.00
N TRP A 96 12.48 -2.03 7.34
CA TRP A 96 11.15 -1.48 7.07
C TRP A 96 10.31 -2.39 6.16
N LEU A 97 10.88 -2.87 5.05
CA LEU A 97 10.21 -3.83 4.16
C LEU A 97 9.81 -5.11 4.91
N SER A 98 10.67 -5.59 5.80
CA SER A 98 10.38 -6.76 6.64
C SER A 98 9.22 -6.51 7.61
N GLN A 99 9.12 -5.32 8.18
CA GLN A 99 7.98 -4.93 9.02
C GLN A 99 6.68 -4.86 8.22
N LEU A 100 6.70 -4.25 7.02
CA LEU A 100 5.52 -4.20 6.15
C LEU A 100 5.05 -5.60 5.76
N LEU A 101 5.97 -6.52 5.44
CA LEU A 101 5.63 -7.90 5.12
C LEU A 101 4.98 -8.64 6.28
N ASN A 102 5.47 -8.44 7.50
CA ASN A 102 4.86 -9.04 8.69
C ASN A 102 3.44 -8.48 8.93
N VAL A 103 3.25 -7.16 8.80
CA VAL A 103 1.93 -6.53 8.92
C VAL A 103 0.96 -7.05 7.85
N LEU A 104 1.44 -7.20 6.61
CA LEU A 104 0.65 -7.78 5.52
C LEU A 104 0.23 -9.22 5.82
N ASP A 105 1.17 -10.05 6.28
CA ASP A 105 0.91 -11.46 6.62
C ASP A 105 -0.10 -11.60 7.77
N ASP A 106 0.06 -10.82 8.85
CA ASP A 106 -0.87 -10.80 9.97
C ASP A 106 -2.27 -10.30 9.56
N ALA A 107 -2.34 -9.26 8.72
CA ALA A 107 -3.59 -8.73 8.22
C ALA A 107 -4.32 -9.74 7.31
N ALA A 108 -3.59 -10.39 6.40
CA ALA A 108 -4.13 -11.40 5.50
C ALA A 108 -4.69 -12.61 6.25
N LYS A 109 -3.95 -13.13 7.23
CA LYS A 109 -4.42 -14.22 8.09
C LYS A 109 -5.68 -13.85 8.85
N THR A 110 -5.69 -12.66 9.47
CA THR A 110 -6.86 -12.17 10.21
C THR A 110 -8.07 -12.03 9.30
N ASN A 111 -7.90 -11.50 8.09
CA ASN A 111 -9.00 -11.37 7.13
C ASN A 111 -9.50 -12.70 6.62
N GLU A 112 -8.61 -13.66 6.33
CA GLU A 112 -8.98 -15.02 5.93
C GLU A 112 -9.82 -15.71 7.02
N GLU A 113 -9.36 -15.66 8.28
CA GLU A 113 -10.08 -16.23 9.43
C GLU A 113 -11.47 -15.61 9.61
N VAL A 114 -11.57 -14.28 9.52
CA VAL A 114 -12.85 -13.57 9.67
C VAL A 114 -13.78 -13.84 8.48
N ALA A 115 -13.25 -13.83 7.26
CA ALA A 115 -14.03 -14.09 6.06
C ALA A 115 -14.59 -15.51 6.04
N GLU A 116 -13.80 -16.51 6.45
CA GLU A 116 -14.24 -17.89 6.56
C GLU A 116 -15.31 -18.05 7.65
N ALA A 117 -15.06 -17.50 8.85
CA ALA A 117 -15.98 -17.61 9.99
C ALA A 117 -17.37 -17.03 9.70
N TYR A 118 -17.43 -15.95 8.92
CA TYR A 118 -18.67 -15.23 8.62
C TYR A 118 -19.17 -15.36 7.18
N GLN A 119 -18.51 -16.20 6.36
CA GLN A 119 -18.83 -16.41 4.94
C GLN A 119 -18.90 -15.09 4.16
N LEU A 120 -17.91 -14.23 4.39
CA LEU A 120 -17.81 -12.94 3.71
C LEU A 120 -17.37 -13.15 2.26
N ASP A 121 -17.87 -12.31 1.36
CA ASP A 121 -17.42 -12.26 -0.02
C ASP A 121 -16.09 -11.49 -0.10
N THR A 122 -15.02 -12.18 -0.50
CA THR A 122 -13.67 -11.62 -0.63
C THR A 122 -13.27 -11.36 -2.08
N SER A 123 -14.22 -11.45 -3.02
CA SER A 123 -13.97 -11.10 -4.41
C SER A 123 -13.60 -9.63 -4.59
N ALA A 124 -12.89 -9.31 -5.67
CA ALA A 124 -12.46 -7.94 -5.95
C ALA A 124 -13.65 -6.99 -6.19
N GLU A 125 -14.78 -7.55 -6.59
CA GLU A 125 -16.06 -6.86 -6.84
C GLU A 125 -16.87 -6.62 -5.56
N ALA A 126 -16.53 -7.27 -4.45
CA ALA A 126 -17.22 -7.11 -3.18
C ALA A 126 -16.71 -5.87 -2.42
N SER A 127 -17.63 -5.14 -1.77
CA SER A 127 -17.26 -4.04 -0.90
C SER A 127 -17.02 -4.55 0.52
N ALA A 128 -15.77 -4.52 0.99
CA ALA A 128 -15.42 -4.90 2.37
C ALA A 128 -16.26 -4.14 3.42
N VAL A 129 -16.60 -2.87 3.17
CA VAL A 129 -17.45 -2.07 4.07
C VAL A 129 -18.87 -2.62 4.16
N GLU A 130 -19.42 -3.14 3.06
CA GLU A 130 -20.76 -3.75 3.03
C GLU A 130 -20.72 -5.15 3.65
N GLU A 131 -19.69 -5.93 3.34
CA GLU A 131 -19.45 -7.25 3.94
C GLU A 131 -19.27 -7.18 5.46
N ALA A 132 -18.56 -6.15 5.95
CA ALA A 132 -18.41 -5.90 7.37
C ALA A 132 -19.75 -5.69 8.09
N ALA A 133 -20.83 -5.30 7.40
CA ALA A 133 -22.14 -5.16 8.02
C ALA A 133 -22.71 -6.50 8.54
N LYS A 134 -22.21 -7.63 8.04
CA LYS A 134 -22.56 -8.99 8.49
C LYS A 134 -21.91 -9.35 9.84
N LEU A 135 -20.83 -8.68 10.23
CA LEU A 135 -20.12 -8.93 11.49
C LEU A 135 -20.95 -8.44 12.69
N PRO A 136 -21.06 -9.23 13.77
CA PRO A 136 -22.01 -8.96 14.85
C PRO A 136 -21.57 -7.81 15.75
N THR A 137 -20.26 -7.59 15.95
CA THR A 137 -19.76 -6.54 16.84
C THR A 137 -19.03 -5.41 16.10
N ALA A 138 -19.09 -4.20 16.67
CA ALA A 138 -18.34 -3.05 16.15
C ALA A 138 -16.81 -3.22 16.24
N THR A 139 -16.33 -4.06 17.17
CA THR A 139 -14.92 -4.38 17.29
C THR A 139 -14.46 -5.27 16.14
N GLU A 140 -15.17 -6.35 15.84
CA GLU A 140 -14.85 -7.23 14.70
C GLU A 140 -14.89 -6.47 13.38
N ARG A 141 -15.89 -5.60 13.19
CA ARG A 141 -15.96 -4.70 12.02
C ARG A 141 -14.71 -3.85 11.87
N ARG A 142 -14.25 -3.25 12.96
CA ARG A 142 -13.04 -2.42 12.97
C ARG A 142 -11.78 -3.21 12.66
N ILE A 143 -11.66 -4.41 13.23
CA ILE A 143 -10.51 -5.29 12.99
C ILE A 143 -10.48 -5.68 11.50
N TYR A 144 -11.56 -6.25 10.99
CA TYR A 144 -11.68 -6.67 9.58
C TYR A 144 -11.38 -5.52 8.60
N LEU A 145 -12.04 -4.37 8.75
CA LEU A 145 -11.83 -3.24 7.85
C LEU A 145 -10.42 -2.63 7.97
N THR A 146 -9.81 -2.68 9.16
CA THR A 146 -8.40 -2.27 9.32
C THR A 146 -7.49 -3.24 8.58
N CYS A 147 -7.70 -4.55 8.70
CA CYS A 147 -6.93 -5.56 7.99
C CYS A 147 -7.11 -5.43 6.47
N CYS A 148 -8.32 -5.19 5.96
CA CYS A 148 -8.56 -4.94 4.53
C CYS A 148 -7.78 -3.72 4.02
N TRP A 149 -7.73 -2.65 4.82
CA TRP A 149 -6.92 -1.47 4.48
C TRP A 149 -5.42 -1.80 4.47
N LEU A 150 -4.92 -2.48 5.49
CA LEU A 150 -3.50 -2.85 5.61
C LEU A 150 -3.06 -3.77 4.48
N GLU A 151 -3.88 -4.74 4.08
CA GLU A 151 -3.56 -5.60 2.95
C GLU A 151 -3.36 -4.82 1.65
N ALA A 152 -4.30 -3.91 1.33
CA ALA A 152 -4.21 -3.09 0.13
C ALA A 152 -3.00 -2.13 0.18
N LEU A 153 -2.82 -1.42 1.30
CA LEU A 153 -1.74 -0.46 1.48
C LEU A 153 -0.37 -1.13 1.49
N CYS A 154 -0.16 -2.14 2.33
CA CYS A 154 1.14 -2.79 2.47
C CYS A 154 1.52 -3.55 1.19
N THR A 155 0.57 -4.17 0.49
CA THR A 155 0.84 -4.77 -0.83
C THR A 155 1.38 -3.72 -1.80
N ALA A 156 0.75 -2.56 -1.88
CA ALA A 156 1.18 -1.47 -2.74
C ALA A 156 2.57 -0.91 -2.33
N GLU A 157 2.77 -0.62 -1.04
CA GLU A 157 4.03 -0.09 -0.51
C GLU A 157 5.19 -1.07 -0.74
N ILE A 158 5.03 -2.36 -0.42
CA ILE A 158 6.07 -3.39 -0.61
C ILE A 158 6.42 -3.54 -2.09
N ARG A 159 5.44 -3.45 -2.99
CA ARG A 159 5.69 -3.61 -4.43
C ARG A 159 6.56 -2.48 -4.97
N VAL A 160 6.26 -1.24 -4.61
CA VAL A 160 7.04 -0.07 -5.04
C VAL A 160 8.38 -0.03 -4.31
N LEU A 161 8.40 -0.12 -2.99
CA LEU A 161 9.62 -0.05 -2.19
C LEU A 161 10.57 -1.21 -2.46
N GLY A 162 10.06 -2.41 -2.73
CA GLY A 162 10.89 -3.56 -3.10
C GLY A 162 11.57 -3.38 -4.46
N TRP A 163 10.90 -2.72 -5.41
CA TRP A 163 11.55 -2.36 -6.68
C TRP A 163 12.58 -1.25 -6.49
N ILE A 164 12.26 -0.22 -5.71
CA ILE A 164 13.19 0.86 -5.37
C ILE A 164 14.43 0.31 -4.66
N TYR A 165 14.25 -0.61 -3.71
CA TYR A 165 15.35 -1.30 -3.04
C TYR A 165 16.27 -1.99 -4.04
N GLN A 166 15.70 -2.73 -4.99
CA GLN A 166 16.47 -3.40 -6.02
C GLN A 166 17.24 -2.43 -6.91
N GLU A 167 16.63 -1.30 -7.27
CA GLU A 167 17.25 -0.27 -8.10
C GLU A 167 18.42 0.42 -7.36
N LEU A 168 18.29 0.66 -6.05
CA LEU A 168 19.32 1.30 -5.25
C LEU A 168 20.51 0.38 -4.93
N TYR A 169 20.25 -0.90 -4.64
CA TYR A 169 21.28 -1.82 -4.11
C TYR A 169 21.72 -2.90 -5.10
N GLY A 170 21.09 -2.97 -6.27
CA GLY A 170 21.48 -3.88 -7.36
C GLY A 170 21.08 -5.35 -7.14
N HIS A 171 20.30 -5.66 -6.11
CA HIS A 171 19.72 -6.98 -5.89
C HIS A 171 18.32 -6.88 -5.29
N ALA A 172 17.49 -7.89 -5.59
CA ALA A 172 16.15 -7.95 -5.05
C ALA A 172 16.17 -8.05 -3.51
N TYR A 173 15.12 -7.53 -2.88
CA TYR A 173 14.85 -7.78 -1.47
C TYR A 173 14.67 -9.28 -1.22
N ALA A 174 15.29 -9.79 -0.15
CA ALA A 174 15.14 -11.15 0.35
C ALA A 174 14.77 -11.08 1.84
N PRO A 175 13.59 -11.58 2.24
CA PRO A 175 13.16 -11.62 3.65
C PRO A 175 13.95 -12.63 4.48
#